data_AF-A0A918BJ36-F1
#
_entry.id   AF-A0A918BJ36-F1
#
_cell.length_a   1.000
_cell.length_b   1.000
_cell.length_c   1.000
_cell.angle_alpha   90.00
_cell.angle_beta   90.00
_cell.angle_gamma   90.00
#
_symmetry.space_group_name_H-M   'P 1'
#
loop_
_entity.id
_entity.type
_entity.pdbx_description
1 polymer ?
#
loop_
_entity_poly.entity_id
_entity_poly.type
_entity_poly.pdbx_seq_one_letter_code
_entity_poly.pdbx_strand_id
1 'polypeptide(L)'
;MWTERAQAAQRRGELELTESWYAADGQPITLACLVEDNDSTVVALRGDPGVPGWQVIGHYAHEHEAGKALPAPVPPGILRADVSRFNRPAPAPEVSLQELIRDVVEGHTAGDASNALLGSVQRGYAAGPMVRLQELLEKSSQFASALKTVQGRQIAARLSALGRQIEFLTREVEETAEYLGATVAVLPPHRTPVLRARPRPAVDTTPPTPPPRASTTARHR
;
A
#
# COMPACT_ATOMS: atom_id res chain seq x y z
N MET A 1 16.35 -12.79 32.27
CA MET A 1 16.12 -11.32 32.34
C MET A 1 14.88 -10.95 31.51
N TRP A 2 14.16 -9.88 31.84
CA TRP A 2 12.94 -9.47 31.13
C TRP A 2 13.12 -9.30 29.61
N THR A 3 14.28 -8.77 29.18
CA THR A 3 14.62 -8.64 27.76
C THR A 3 14.65 -9.99 27.04
N GLU A 4 15.24 -11.03 27.64
CA GLU A 4 15.29 -12.37 27.04
C GLU A 4 13.89 -13.00 26.94
N ARG A 5 13.06 -12.77 27.96
CA ARG A 5 11.67 -13.23 28.00
C ARG A 5 10.84 -12.59 26.87
N ALA A 6 10.92 -11.26 26.74
CA ALA A 6 10.26 -10.54 25.65
C ALA A 6 10.79 -10.94 24.26
N GLN A 7 12.11 -11.18 24.11
CA GLN A 7 12.68 -11.66 22.85
C GLN A 7 12.18 -13.07 22.49
N ALA A 8 12.05 -13.96 23.49
CA ALA A 8 11.51 -15.29 23.28
C ALA A 8 10.04 -15.24 22.84
N ALA A 9 9.22 -14.42 23.51
CA ALA A 9 7.83 -14.21 23.12
C ALA A 9 7.69 -13.58 21.74
N GLN A 10 8.54 -12.61 21.39
CA GLN A 10 8.56 -12.03 20.04
C GLN A 10 8.80 -13.10 18.97
N ARG A 11 9.75 -14.02 19.19
CA ARG A 11 10.02 -15.13 18.25
C ARG A 11 8.85 -16.10 18.12
N ARG A 12 8.02 -16.24 19.16
CA ARG A 12 6.79 -17.04 19.14
C ARG A 12 5.58 -16.29 18.58
N GLY A 13 5.69 -14.99 18.34
CA GLY A 13 4.56 -14.14 17.93
C GLY A 13 3.62 -13.76 19.07
N GLU A 14 4.06 -13.89 20.32
CA GLU A 14 3.29 -13.65 21.56
C GLU A 14 3.59 -12.27 22.18
N LEU A 15 4.24 -11.39 21.42
CA LEU A 15 4.53 -10.01 21.82
C LEU A 15 3.76 -9.06 20.90
N GLU A 16 2.65 -8.55 21.39
CA GLU A 16 1.78 -7.63 20.65
C GLU A 16 2.21 -6.19 20.90
N LEU A 17 2.57 -5.45 19.85
CA LEU A 17 2.98 -4.04 19.98
C LEU A 17 1.74 -3.14 19.96
N THR A 18 1.54 -2.32 20.99
CA THR A 18 0.34 -1.46 21.10
C THR A 18 0.61 -0.03 20.65
N GLU A 19 1.62 0.62 21.23
CA GLU A 19 1.89 2.04 21.04
C GLU A 19 3.40 2.28 20.90
N SER A 20 3.80 3.27 20.09
CA SER A 20 5.20 3.66 19.94
C SER A 20 5.37 5.17 19.80
N TRP A 21 6.43 5.71 20.41
CA TRP A 21 6.81 7.12 20.32
C TRP A 21 8.33 7.28 20.38
N TYR A 22 8.81 8.48 20.06
CA TYR A 22 10.21 8.84 20.21
C TYR A 22 10.44 9.55 21.55
N ALA A 23 11.48 9.14 22.28
CA ALA A 23 11.98 9.87 23.43
C ALA A 23 12.91 11.03 22.99
N ALA A 24 13.24 11.93 23.92
CA ALA A 24 14.07 13.12 23.66
C ALA A 24 15.49 12.78 23.15
N ASP A 25 15.98 11.58 23.43
CA ASP A 25 17.26 11.04 22.95
C ASP A 25 17.18 10.45 21.53
N GLY A 26 16.01 10.53 20.88
CA GLY A 26 15.79 10.05 19.52
C GLY A 26 15.66 8.54 19.39
N GLN A 27 15.60 7.79 20.51
CA GLN A 27 15.30 6.37 20.48
C GLN A 27 13.78 6.12 20.53
N PRO A 28 13.27 5.14 19.77
CA PRO A 28 11.88 4.74 19.88
C PRO A 28 11.67 3.99 21.20
N ILE A 29 10.53 4.26 21.83
CA ILE A 29 9.95 3.49 22.92
C ILE A 29 8.69 2.84 22.37
N THR A 30 8.51 1.55 22.64
CA THR A 30 7.33 0.80 22.21
C THR A 30 6.74 0.05 23.38
N LEU A 31 5.46 0.24 23.65
CA LEU A 31 4.71 -0.59 24.57
C LEU A 31 4.28 -1.87 23.87
N ALA A 32 4.45 -2.98 24.57
CA ALA A 32 4.01 -4.28 24.08
C ALA A 32 3.32 -5.07 25.18
N CYS A 33 2.28 -5.80 24.81
CA CYS A 33 1.65 -6.80 25.65
C CYS A 33 2.37 -8.13 25.46
N LEU A 34 2.95 -8.62 26.57
CA LEU A 34 3.50 -9.95 26.67
C LEU A 34 2.42 -10.86 27.25
N VAL A 35 1.96 -11.85 26.47
CA VAL A 35 0.98 -12.84 26.93
C VAL A 35 1.72 -14.13 27.28
N GLU A 36 1.71 -14.51 28.55
CA GLU A 36 2.29 -15.77 29.02
C GLU A 36 1.37 -16.41 30.07
N ASP A 37 1.14 -17.73 29.95
CA ASP A 37 0.39 -18.53 30.93
C ASP A 37 -0.95 -17.91 31.36
N ASN A 38 -1.67 -17.28 30.41
CA ASN A 38 -2.95 -16.62 30.59
C ASN A 38 -2.92 -15.27 31.36
N ASP A 39 -1.73 -14.76 31.70
CA ASP A 39 -1.51 -13.42 32.23
C ASP A 39 -0.91 -12.49 31.14
N SER A 40 -1.38 -11.25 31.11
CA SER A 40 -0.85 -10.20 30.24
C SER A 40 -0.04 -9.19 31.06
N THR A 41 1.21 -8.97 30.64
CA THR A 41 2.08 -7.94 31.24
C THR A 41 2.46 -6.92 30.18
N VAL A 42 2.33 -5.63 30.52
CA VAL A 42 2.79 -4.55 29.64
C VAL A 42 4.30 -4.38 29.83
N VAL A 43 5.06 -4.52 28.75
CA VAL A 43 6.51 -4.27 28.75
C VAL A 43 6.84 -3.08 27.87
N ALA A 44 7.76 -2.24 28.35
CA ALA A 44 8.26 -1.09 27.61
C ALA A 44 9.61 -1.42 26.98
N LEU A 45 9.66 -1.37 25.65
CA LEU A 45 10.82 -1.67 24.84
C LEU A 45 11.52 -0.37 24.45
N ARG A 46 12.85 -0.37 24.45
CA ARG A 46 13.67 0.73 23.95
C ARG A 46 14.52 0.26 22.76
N GLY A 47 14.44 0.99 21.66
CA GLY A 47 15.00 0.59 20.38
C GLY A 47 13.97 -0.08 19.47
N ASP A 48 14.29 -0.24 18.18
CA ASP A 48 13.39 -0.82 17.19
C ASP A 48 13.20 -2.33 17.44
N PRO A 49 11.98 -2.81 17.77
CA PRO A 49 11.71 -4.24 17.98
C PRO A 49 12.07 -5.11 16.77
N GLY A 50 12.15 -4.54 15.57
CA GLY A 50 12.50 -5.24 14.32
C GLY A 50 13.97 -5.59 14.15
N VAL A 51 14.86 -5.19 15.06
CA VAL A 51 16.30 -5.53 15.01
C VAL A 51 16.81 -6.13 16.31
N PRO A 52 17.88 -6.94 16.30
CA PRO A 52 18.59 -7.26 17.53
C PRO A 52 19.10 -5.98 18.21
N GLY A 53 19.10 -5.96 19.55
CA GLY A 53 19.72 -4.90 20.36
C GLY A 53 18.74 -3.99 21.10
N TRP A 54 17.44 -4.10 20.89
CA TRP A 54 16.44 -3.48 21.77
C TRP A 54 16.41 -4.16 23.15
N GLN A 55 15.96 -3.42 24.15
CA GLN A 55 15.95 -3.86 25.55
C GLN A 55 14.63 -3.50 26.24
N VAL A 56 14.21 -4.33 27.20
CA VAL A 56 13.09 -4.00 28.09
C VAL A 56 13.59 -3.01 29.14
N ILE A 57 12.97 -1.83 29.19
CA ILE A 57 13.31 -0.75 30.12
C ILE A 57 12.30 -0.60 31.27
N GLY A 58 11.19 -1.33 31.21
CA GLY A 58 10.19 -1.37 32.27
C GLY A 58 9.15 -2.46 32.01
N HIS A 59 8.48 -2.89 33.07
CA HIS A 59 7.33 -3.77 33.02
C HIS A 59 6.27 -3.25 34.00
N TYR A 60 5.01 -3.34 33.61
CA TYR A 60 3.91 -2.67 34.28
C TYR A 60 2.69 -3.59 34.26
N ALA A 61 1.84 -3.45 35.27
CA ALA A 61 0.57 -4.16 35.26
C ALA A 61 -0.31 -3.64 34.11
N HIS A 62 -0.31 -2.31 33.90
CA HIS A 62 -1.18 -1.64 32.94
C HIS A 62 -0.47 -0.47 32.23
N GLU A 63 -0.94 -0.14 31.02
CA GLU A 63 -0.37 0.94 30.18
C GLU A 63 -0.37 2.31 30.88
N HIS A 64 -1.36 2.58 31.73
CA HIS A 64 -1.44 3.82 32.50
C HIS A 64 -0.26 4.03 33.46
N GLU A 65 0.27 2.95 34.04
CA GLU A 65 1.46 3.02 34.90
C GLU A 65 2.71 3.27 34.07
N ALA A 66 2.79 2.62 32.90
CA ALA A 66 3.86 2.82 31.94
C ALA A 66 3.93 4.29 31.50
N GLY A 67 2.79 4.90 31.18
CA GLY A 67 2.70 6.31 30.77
C GLY A 67 3.19 7.31 31.82
N LYS A 68 3.12 6.98 33.12
CA LYS A 68 3.63 7.83 34.20
C LYS A 68 5.14 7.67 34.44
N ALA A 69 5.67 6.47 34.22
CA ALA A 69 7.04 6.12 34.55
C ALA A 69 8.02 6.32 33.38
N LEU A 70 7.54 6.23 32.15
CA LEU A 70 8.38 6.29 30.95
C LEU A 70 8.70 7.73 30.53
N PRO A 71 9.80 7.94 29.77
CA PRO A 71 10.10 9.22 29.16
C PRO A 71 8.94 9.73 28.30
N ALA A 72 8.60 11.01 28.48
CA ALA A 72 7.51 11.65 27.76
C ALA A 72 7.73 11.62 26.24
N PRO A 73 6.65 11.46 25.46
CA PRO A 73 6.74 11.48 24.01
C PRO A 73 7.16 12.85 23.49
N VAL A 74 8.10 12.86 22.55
CA VAL A 74 8.41 14.03 21.73
C VAL A 74 7.28 14.20 20.70
N PRO A 75 6.88 15.44 20.36
CA PRO A 75 5.90 15.67 19.30
C PRO A 75 6.27 14.93 18.01
N PRO A 76 5.30 14.26 17.35
CA PRO A 76 5.56 13.56 16.09
C PRO A 76 6.19 14.48 15.04
N GLY A 77 7.15 13.95 14.30
CA GLY A 77 7.73 14.65 13.16
C GLY A 77 6.72 14.82 12.02
N ILE A 78 6.90 15.88 11.22
CA ILE A 78 6.13 16.14 10.01
C ILE A 78 7.09 16.01 8.82
N LEU A 79 6.72 15.29 7.76
CA LEU A 79 7.58 15.10 6.58
C LEU A 79 8.00 16.40 5.89
N ARG A 80 7.16 17.43 6.00
CA ARG A 80 7.32 18.76 5.42
C ARG A 80 6.87 19.78 6.45
N ALA A 81 7.82 20.24 7.27
CA ALA A 81 7.56 21.23 8.31
C ALA A 81 7.19 22.61 7.74
N ASP A 82 7.53 22.86 6.49
CA ASP A 82 7.25 24.06 5.70
C ASP A 82 5.82 24.12 5.16
N VAL A 83 5.07 23.00 5.18
CA VAL A 83 3.72 22.94 4.61
C VAL A 83 2.68 23.09 5.72
N SER A 84 2.02 24.26 5.77
CA SER A 84 0.88 24.48 6.66
C SER A 84 -0.38 23.82 6.10
N ARG A 85 -1.06 23.03 6.94
CA ARG A 85 -2.41 22.51 6.64
C ARG A 85 -3.45 23.62 6.41
N PHE A 86 -3.23 24.79 6.99
CA PHE A 86 -4.15 25.92 6.93
C PHE A 86 -3.88 26.85 5.73
N ASN A 87 -2.63 26.89 5.25
CA ASN A 87 -2.24 27.67 4.07
C ASN A 87 -1.95 26.75 2.87
N ARG A 88 -2.70 25.64 2.74
CA ARG A 88 -2.53 24.72 1.62
C ARG A 88 -3.06 25.41 0.34
N PRO A 89 -2.27 25.47 -0.74
CA PRO A 89 -2.79 25.87 -2.05
C PRO A 89 -3.98 25.00 -2.44
N ALA A 90 -4.92 25.54 -3.21
CA ALA A 90 -5.99 24.73 -3.78
C ALA A 90 -5.38 23.50 -4.49
N PRO A 91 -5.93 22.29 -4.31
CA PRO A 91 -5.44 21.13 -5.03
C PRO A 91 -5.52 21.41 -6.52
N ALA A 92 -4.51 20.98 -7.26
CA ALA A 92 -4.57 21.07 -8.70
C ALA A 92 -5.79 20.28 -9.20
N PRO A 93 -6.48 20.75 -10.26
CA PRO A 93 -7.60 20.02 -10.83
C PRO A 93 -7.13 18.62 -11.25
N GLU A 94 -7.83 17.60 -10.77
CA GLU A 94 -7.55 16.21 -11.11
C GLU A 94 -8.43 15.78 -12.28
N VAL A 95 -7.83 15.09 -13.25
CA VAL A 95 -8.60 14.40 -14.28
C VAL A 95 -9.26 13.19 -13.62
N SER A 96 -10.59 13.17 -13.57
CA SER A 96 -11.32 12.10 -12.90
C SER A 96 -11.22 10.81 -13.69
N LEU A 97 -10.75 9.73 -13.05
CA LEU A 97 -10.77 8.40 -13.65
C LEU A 97 -12.18 7.97 -14.08
N GLN A 98 -13.20 8.39 -13.33
CA GLN A 98 -14.59 8.10 -13.67
C GLN A 98 -15.03 8.85 -14.94
N GLU A 99 -14.57 10.09 -15.14
CA GLU A 99 -14.84 10.85 -16.36
C GLU A 99 -14.13 10.21 -17.56
N LEU A 100 -12.87 9.82 -17.41
CA LEU A 100 -12.14 9.11 -18.47
C LEU A 100 -12.81 7.78 -18.85
N ILE A 101 -13.29 7.01 -17.87
CA ILE A 101 -14.04 5.78 -18.14
C ILE A 101 -15.33 6.10 -18.91
N ARG A 102 -16.04 7.17 -18.52
CA ARG A 102 -17.25 7.61 -19.22
C ARG A 102 -16.93 8.01 -20.66
N ASP A 103 -15.84 8.75 -20.90
CA ASP A 103 -15.43 9.18 -22.23
C ASP A 103 -15.13 8.00 -23.15
N VAL A 104 -14.55 6.91 -22.63
CA VAL A 104 -14.35 5.65 -23.38
C VAL A 104 -15.69 4.97 -23.69
N VAL A 105 -16.61 4.95 -22.73
CA VAL A 105 -17.93 4.28 -22.87
C VAL A 105 -18.85 5.03 -23.83
N GLU A 106 -18.83 6.36 -23.80
CA GLU A 106 -19.62 7.24 -24.67
C GLU A 106 -18.91 7.49 -26.02
N GLY A 107 -17.62 7.18 -26.12
CA GLY A 107 -16.82 7.32 -27.32
C GLY A 107 -17.29 6.40 -28.45
N HIS A 108 -17.15 6.90 -29.69
CA HIS A 108 -17.56 6.16 -30.89
C HIS A 108 -16.36 5.83 -31.77
N THR A 109 -15.23 6.50 -31.56
CA THR A 109 -14.01 6.38 -32.35
C THR A 109 -12.85 5.85 -31.51
N ALA A 110 -11.87 5.25 -32.16
CA ALA A 110 -10.60 4.91 -31.51
C ALA A 110 -9.88 6.14 -30.95
N GLY A 111 -10.08 7.32 -31.57
CA GLY A 111 -9.57 8.61 -31.09
C GLY A 111 -10.13 9.01 -29.73
N ASP A 112 -11.41 8.74 -29.46
CA ASP A 112 -12.03 9.05 -28.16
C ASP A 112 -11.39 8.22 -27.04
N ALA A 113 -11.20 6.92 -27.29
CA ALA A 113 -10.52 6.02 -26.36
C ALA A 113 -9.03 6.38 -26.19
N SER A 114 -8.34 6.77 -27.26
CA SER A 114 -6.96 7.26 -27.22
C SER A 114 -6.84 8.51 -26.33
N ASN A 115 -7.71 9.50 -26.51
CA ASN A 115 -7.71 10.73 -25.72
C ASN A 115 -7.95 10.45 -24.23
N ALA A 116 -8.88 9.56 -23.91
CA ALA A 116 -9.12 9.17 -22.52
C ALA A 116 -7.90 8.47 -21.88
N LEU A 117 -7.21 7.60 -22.63
CA LEU A 117 -5.98 6.97 -22.17
C LEU A 117 -4.84 7.98 -21.99
N LEU A 118 -4.65 8.92 -22.93
CA LEU A 118 -3.67 10.00 -22.82
C LEU A 118 -3.97 10.92 -21.61
N GLY A 119 -5.24 11.20 -21.34
CA GLY A 119 -5.67 11.92 -20.13
C GLY A 119 -5.31 11.19 -18.84
N SER A 120 -5.26 9.85 -18.86
CA SER A 120 -4.90 9.04 -17.68
C SER A 120 -3.42 9.14 -17.29
N VAL A 121 -2.56 9.40 -18.28
CA VAL A 121 -1.09 9.46 -18.16
C VAL A 121 -0.53 10.88 -18.26
N GLN A 122 -1.40 11.87 -18.43
CA GLN A 122 -1.02 13.28 -18.60
C GLN A 122 -0.12 13.74 -17.45
N ARG A 123 1.00 14.40 -17.78
CA ARG A 123 1.90 15.02 -16.81
C ARG A 123 1.60 16.52 -16.70
N GLY A 124 1.97 17.13 -15.58
CA GLY A 124 1.88 18.59 -15.38
C GLY A 124 0.81 18.99 -14.36
N TYR A 125 0.27 20.21 -14.52
CA TYR A 125 -0.66 20.79 -13.54
C TYR A 125 -1.94 19.95 -13.39
N ALA A 126 -2.54 19.54 -14.51
CA ALA A 126 -3.67 18.61 -14.56
C ALA A 126 -3.19 17.16 -14.73
N ALA A 127 -2.30 16.70 -13.83
CA ALA A 127 -1.77 15.35 -13.92
C ALA A 127 -2.87 14.29 -13.84
N GLY A 128 -2.78 13.29 -14.72
CA GLY A 128 -3.70 12.18 -14.78
C GLY A 128 -3.60 11.23 -13.58
N PRO A 129 -4.61 10.38 -13.36
CA PRO A 129 -4.69 9.45 -12.24
C PRO A 129 -3.48 8.54 -12.06
N MET A 130 -2.83 8.08 -13.14
CA MET A 130 -1.65 7.22 -13.01
C MET A 130 -0.44 7.97 -12.43
N VAL A 131 -0.26 9.22 -12.86
CA VAL A 131 0.80 10.11 -12.35
C VAL A 131 0.54 10.46 -10.88
N ARG A 132 -0.72 10.75 -10.52
CA ARG A 132 -1.12 11.01 -9.11
C ARG A 132 -0.87 9.82 -8.20
N LEU A 133 -1.16 8.61 -8.68
CA LEU A 133 -0.90 7.39 -7.91
C LEU A 133 0.62 7.19 -7.70
N GLN A 134 1.44 7.48 -8.71
CA GLN A 134 2.90 7.47 -8.56
C GLN A 134 3.38 8.47 -7.49
N GLU A 135 2.89 9.70 -7.52
CA GLU A 135 3.19 10.74 -6.52
C GLU A 135 2.80 10.29 -5.10
N LEU A 136 1.61 9.68 -4.94
CA LEU A 136 1.16 9.14 -3.65
C LEU A 136 2.13 8.09 -3.12
N LEU A 137 2.51 7.10 -3.94
CA LEU A 137 3.44 6.05 -3.54
C LEU A 137 4.82 6.61 -3.16
N GLU A 138 5.28 7.64 -3.87
CA GLU A 138 6.54 8.33 -3.55
C GLU A 138 6.46 9.00 -2.16
N LYS A 139 5.41 9.77 -1.88
CA LYS A 139 5.23 10.43 -0.57
C LYS A 139 5.05 9.41 0.55
N SER A 140 4.31 8.33 0.32
CA SER A 140 4.17 7.23 1.29
C SER A 140 5.50 6.51 1.53
N SER A 141 6.34 6.34 0.50
CA SER A 141 7.69 5.76 0.65
C SER A 141 8.60 6.66 1.49
N GLN A 142 8.55 7.99 1.27
CA GLN A 142 9.25 8.97 2.09
C GLN A 142 8.78 8.93 3.55
N PHE A 143 7.47 8.82 3.78
CA PHE A 143 6.92 8.63 5.13
C PHE A 143 7.48 7.40 5.82
N ALA A 144 7.39 6.24 5.16
CA ALA A 144 7.84 4.97 5.71
C ALA A 144 9.35 4.97 6.01
N SER A 145 10.16 5.60 5.15
CA SER A 145 11.60 5.78 5.37
C SER A 145 11.89 6.67 6.59
N ALA A 146 11.09 7.74 6.78
CA ALA A 146 11.24 8.67 7.89
C ALA A 146 10.89 8.06 9.27
N LEU A 147 10.22 6.90 9.31
CA LEU A 147 9.97 6.16 10.55
C LEU A 147 11.26 5.62 11.17
N LYS A 148 12.37 5.53 10.42
CA LYS A 148 13.69 5.04 10.87
C LYS A 148 13.69 3.64 11.51
N THR A 149 12.66 2.83 11.27
CA THR A 149 12.61 1.41 11.63
C THR A 149 13.00 0.50 10.46
N VAL A 150 13.36 -0.75 10.73
CA VAL A 150 13.59 -1.76 9.69
C VAL A 150 12.32 -2.02 8.87
N GLN A 151 11.18 -2.18 9.54
CA GLN A 151 9.91 -2.36 8.85
C GLN A 151 9.57 -1.16 7.97
N GLY A 152 9.80 0.08 8.47
CA GLY A 152 9.64 1.30 7.69
C GLY A 152 10.49 1.31 6.42
N ARG A 153 11.77 0.92 6.53
CA ARG A 153 12.68 0.79 5.37
C ARG A 153 12.21 -0.27 4.36
N GLN A 154 11.74 -1.42 4.84
CA GLN A 154 11.22 -2.48 3.96
C GLN A 154 9.96 -2.03 3.23
N ILE A 155 9.02 -1.39 3.94
CA ILE A 155 7.81 -0.81 3.36
C ILE A 155 8.17 0.26 2.33
N ALA A 156 9.10 1.17 2.65
CA ALA A 156 9.56 2.21 1.75
C ALA A 156 10.12 1.62 0.45
N ALA A 157 10.95 0.58 0.54
CA ALA A 157 11.52 -0.11 -0.62
C ALA A 157 10.42 -0.76 -1.48
N ARG A 158 9.42 -1.39 -0.86
CA ARG A 158 8.27 -1.98 -1.57
C ARG A 158 7.44 -0.92 -2.28
N LEU A 159 7.14 0.20 -1.62
CA LEU A 159 6.41 1.33 -2.21
C LEU A 159 7.19 1.95 -3.38
N SER A 160 8.51 2.11 -3.25
CA SER A 160 9.39 2.58 -4.34
C SER A 160 9.42 1.61 -5.53
N ALA A 161 9.36 0.30 -5.29
CA ALA A 161 9.26 -0.69 -6.37
C ALA A 161 7.90 -0.59 -7.09
N LEU A 162 6.80 -0.44 -6.35
CA LEU A 162 5.46 -0.23 -6.93
C LEU A 162 5.41 1.07 -7.75
N GLY A 163 6.01 2.17 -7.27
CA GLY A 163 6.10 3.43 -8.02
C GLY A 163 6.79 3.26 -9.38
N ARG A 164 7.87 2.49 -9.45
CA ARG A 164 8.55 2.16 -10.72
C ARG A 164 7.71 1.29 -11.65
N GLN A 165 6.90 0.38 -11.12
CA GLN A 165 5.97 -0.42 -11.92
C GLN A 165 4.88 0.46 -12.53
N ILE A 166 4.34 1.41 -11.76
CA ILE A 166 3.37 2.38 -12.30
C ILE A 166 4.00 3.26 -13.36
N GLU A 167 5.24 3.72 -13.17
CA GLU A 167 5.95 4.51 -14.18
C GLU A 167 6.09 3.73 -15.51
N PHE A 168 6.47 2.45 -15.43
CA PHE A 168 6.53 1.57 -16.60
C PHE A 168 5.16 1.46 -17.28
N LEU A 169 4.11 1.14 -16.52
CA LEU A 169 2.75 1.03 -17.04
C LEU A 169 2.23 2.34 -17.63
N THR A 170 2.61 3.48 -17.05
CA THR A 170 2.24 4.81 -17.55
C THR A 170 2.80 5.02 -18.96
N ARG A 171 4.05 4.64 -19.21
CA ARG A 171 4.68 4.74 -20.54
C ARG A 171 4.05 3.76 -21.54
N GLU A 172 3.73 2.54 -21.10
CA GLU A 172 3.09 1.54 -21.96
C GLU A 172 1.66 1.94 -22.36
N VAL A 173 0.91 2.56 -21.44
CA VAL A 173 -0.40 3.14 -21.74
C VAL A 173 -0.27 4.34 -22.67
N GLU A 174 0.71 5.22 -22.46
CA GLU A 174 1.02 6.36 -23.35
C GLU A 174 1.26 5.88 -24.79
N GLU A 175 2.15 4.90 -24.99
CA GLU A 175 2.43 4.30 -26.30
C GLU A 175 1.21 3.61 -26.93
N THR A 176 0.46 2.84 -26.14
CA THR A 176 -0.75 2.15 -26.63
C THR A 176 -1.83 3.15 -27.03
N ALA A 177 -1.98 4.24 -26.29
CA ALA A 177 -2.92 5.30 -26.61
C ALA A 177 -2.56 5.99 -27.92
N GLU A 178 -1.28 6.28 -28.15
CA GLU A 178 -0.80 6.83 -29.42
C GLU A 178 -1.07 5.89 -30.59
N TYR A 179 -0.80 4.58 -30.43
CA TYR A 179 -1.11 3.58 -31.46
C TYR A 179 -2.61 3.49 -31.76
N LEU A 180 -3.45 3.53 -30.73
CA LEU A 180 -4.90 3.54 -30.88
C LEU A 180 -5.39 4.82 -31.58
N GLY A 181 -4.80 5.98 -31.26
CA GLY A 181 -5.10 7.26 -31.90
C GLY A 181 -4.68 7.31 -33.37
N ALA A 182 -3.61 6.60 -33.74
CA ALA A 182 -3.21 6.42 -35.14
C ALA A 182 -4.15 5.49 -35.93
N THR A 183 -4.99 4.72 -35.23
CA THR A 183 -5.96 3.83 -35.86
C THR A 183 -7.23 4.60 -36.23
N VAL A 184 -7.47 4.81 -37.53
CA VAL A 184 -8.73 5.39 -38.02
C VAL A 184 -9.82 4.32 -38.00
N ALA A 185 -10.40 4.08 -36.82
CA ALA A 185 -11.47 3.10 -36.61
C ALA A 185 -12.65 3.67 -35.82
N VAL A 186 -13.82 3.11 -36.11
CA VAL A 186 -15.10 3.42 -35.45
C VAL A 186 -15.68 2.10 -34.91
N LEU A 187 -16.36 2.18 -33.78
CA LEU A 187 -17.08 1.04 -33.22
C LEU A 187 -18.15 0.51 -34.20
N PRO A 188 -18.18 -0.80 -34.51
CA PRO A 188 -19.22 -1.36 -35.35
C PRO A 188 -20.61 -1.21 -34.71
N PRO A 189 -21.68 -0.94 -35.51
CA PRO A 189 -23.01 -0.56 -35.01
C PRO A 189 -23.72 -1.61 -34.13
N HIS A 190 -23.21 -2.85 -34.05
CA HIS A 190 -23.74 -3.93 -33.22
C HIS A 190 -22.73 -4.48 -32.20
N ARG A 191 -21.60 -3.79 -32.01
CA ARG A 191 -20.60 -4.17 -31.01
C ARG A 191 -20.40 -3.03 -30.02
N THR A 192 -21.17 -3.06 -28.94
CA THR A 192 -20.82 -2.34 -27.71
C THR A 192 -19.83 -3.20 -26.92
N PRO A 193 -18.62 -2.73 -26.58
CA PRO A 193 -17.74 -3.46 -25.69
C PRO A 193 -18.43 -3.60 -24.33
N VAL A 194 -18.93 -4.80 -24.04
CA VAL A 194 -19.56 -5.10 -22.75
C VAL A 194 -18.47 -5.17 -21.70
N LEU A 195 -18.56 -4.35 -20.65
CA LEU A 195 -17.75 -4.47 -19.43
C LEU A 195 -18.03 -5.82 -18.78
N ARG A 196 -17.30 -6.87 -19.17
CA ARG A 196 -17.34 -8.15 -18.47
C ARG A 196 -16.53 -8.02 -17.18
N ALA A 197 -17.12 -7.40 -16.16
CA ALA A 197 -16.68 -7.59 -14.79
C ALA A 197 -16.89 -9.07 -14.44
N ARG A 198 -15.84 -9.88 -14.56
CA ARG A 198 -15.87 -11.27 -14.10
C ARG A 198 -16.21 -11.24 -12.60
N PRO A 199 -17.27 -11.94 -12.14
CA PRO A 199 -17.51 -12.08 -10.71
C PRO A 199 -16.26 -12.65 -10.07
N ARG A 200 -15.66 -11.91 -9.14
CA ARG A 200 -14.56 -12.39 -8.32
C ARG A 200 -15.09 -13.61 -7.56
N PRO A 201 -14.49 -14.81 -7.67
CA PRO A 201 -14.90 -15.92 -6.85
C PRO A 201 -14.77 -15.50 -5.39
N ALA A 202 -15.85 -15.68 -4.62
CA ALA A 202 -15.75 -15.60 -3.17
C ALA A 202 -14.71 -16.62 -2.71
N VAL A 203 -13.84 -16.22 -1.79
CA VAL A 203 -12.64 -16.97 -1.39
C VAL A 203 -12.99 -18.31 -0.70
N ASP A 204 -14.26 -18.57 -0.39
CA ASP A 204 -14.69 -19.74 0.38
C ASP A 204 -15.47 -20.82 -0.40
N THR A 205 -15.43 -20.83 -1.73
CA THR A 205 -16.01 -21.95 -2.49
C THR A 205 -14.94 -22.84 -3.10
N THR A 206 -14.84 -24.05 -2.56
CA THR A 206 -14.05 -25.17 -3.09
C THR A 206 -14.31 -25.34 -4.60
N PRO A 207 -13.28 -25.49 -5.45
CA PRO A 207 -13.46 -25.68 -6.89
C PRO A 207 -14.31 -26.94 -7.16
N PRO A 208 -15.27 -26.91 -8.11
CA PRO A 208 -15.99 -28.11 -8.51
C PRO A 208 -15.04 -29.12 -9.15
N THR A 209 -15.19 -30.38 -8.75
CA THR A 209 -14.39 -31.51 -9.23
C THR A 209 -14.47 -31.61 -10.77
N PRO A 210 -13.34 -31.66 -11.49
CA PRO A 210 -13.36 -31.82 -12.94
C PRO A 210 -14.00 -33.16 -13.32
N PRO A 211 -14.78 -33.22 -14.42
CA PRO A 211 -15.41 -34.46 -14.86
C PRO A 211 -14.36 -35.49 -15.31
N PRO A 212 -14.61 -36.79 -15.11
CA PRO A 212 -13.67 -37.85 -15.46
C PRO A 212 -13.40 -37.86 -16.96
N ARG A 213 -12.12 -37.83 -17.34
CA ARG A 213 -11.69 -37.96 -18.73
C ARG A 213 -12.01 -39.38 -19.21
N ALA A 214 -12.88 -39.47 -20.21
CA ALA A 214 -13.12 -40.71 -20.93
C ALA A 214 -11.88 -41.11 -21.74
N SER A 215 -11.31 -42.26 -21.42
CA SER A 215 -10.18 -42.87 -22.13
C SER A 215 -10.59 -43.18 -23.57
N THR A 216 -9.98 -42.48 -24.53
CA THR A 216 -10.13 -42.79 -25.96
C THR A 216 -9.32 -44.04 -26.28
N THR A 217 -9.99 -45.06 -26.81
CA THR A 217 -9.39 -46.32 -27.26
C THR A 217 -8.53 -46.10 -28.51
N ALA A 218 -7.26 -46.51 -28.44
CA ALA A 218 -6.35 -46.53 -29.57
C ALA A 218 -6.78 -47.61 -30.58
N ARG A 219 -6.98 -47.23 -31.84
CA ARG A 219 -7.29 -48.15 -32.95
C ARG A 219 -6.03 -48.34 -33.79
N HIS A 220 -5.51 -49.56 -33.78
CA HIS A 220 -4.38 -50.01 -34.60
C HIS A 220 -4.73 -49.98 -36.10
N ARG A 221 -3.83 -49.40 -36.91
CA ARG A 221 -3.35 -50.04 -38.15
C ARG A 221 -1.99 -49.45 -38.54
#